data_AF-A0A0F0I907-F1
#
_entry.id   AF-A0A0F0I907-F1
#
_cell.length_a   1.000
_cell.length_b   1.000
_cell.length_c   1.000
_cell.angle_alpha   90.00
_cell.angle_beta   90.00
_cell.angle_gamma   90.00
#
_symmetry.space_group_name_H-M   'P 1'
#
loop_
_entity.id
_entity.type
_entity.pdbx_description
1 polymer ?
#
loop_
_entity_poly.entity_id
_entity_poly.type
_entity_poly.pdbx_seq_one_letter_code
_entity_poly.pdbx_strand_id
1 'polypeptide(L)'
;MGGSRELTSLSSIVKDSRLASNAVRACSADTTGPPCTECALHRRDCVIDEFADKRRKVAARRAQEELRYYRGFVEQLLKAIRHGEGTDVEAIVAVIRSGASHDEIRAVVRGFLKRDAKGEDDMPDGLGQGTETDDTSKDLTPESWS
;
A
#
# COMPACT_ATOMS: atom_id res chain seq x y z
N MET A 1 -18.84 48.83 -75.37
CA MET A 1 -18.87 47.53 -76.09
C MET A 1 -17.56 46.81 -75.81
N GLY A 2 -17.64 45.57 -75.31
CA GLY A 2 -16.53 44.64 -75.10
C GLY A 2 -15.78 44.86 -73.77
N GLY A 3 -15.66 43.92 -72.82
CA GLY A 3 -15.98 42.50 -72.84
C GLY A 3 -14.80 41.68 -72.30
N SER A 4 -14.97 41.12 -71.10
CA SER A 4 -14.40 39.88 -70.53
C SER A 4 -12.89 39.61 -70.49
N ARG A 5 -12.42 39.24 -69.28
CA ARG A 5 -11.51 38.11 -68.94
C ARG A 5 -11.52 37.97 -67.41
N GLU A 6 -12.27 36.99 -66.88
CA GLU A 6 -11.78 35.68 -66.37
C GLU A 6 -10.85 35.83 -65.16
N LEU A 7 -11.35 35.56 -63.94
CA LEU A 7 -11.52 34.27 -63.24
C LEU A 7 -10.34 33.95 -62.30
N THR A 8 -10.70 33.87 -61.02
CA THR A 8 -10.16 32.98 -59.96
C THR A 8 -8.69 33.08 -59.57
N SER A 9 -8.42 33.45 -58.30
CA SER A 9 -7.40 32.75 -57.52
C SER A 9 -7.61 32.92 -56.01
N LEU A 10 -8.30 31.91 -55.45
CA LEU A 10 -8.04 31.26 -54.16
C LEU A 10 -7.74 32.17 -52.94
N SER A 11 -8.81 32.46 -52.21
CA SER A 11 -8.79 32.68 -50.76
C SER A 11 -7.87 31.66 -50.09
N SER A 12 -6.76 32.13 -49.53
CA SER A 12 -5.85 31.34 -48.71
C SER A 12 -6.56 31.00 -47.39
N ILE A 13 -7.36 29.94 -47.42
CA ILE A 13 -7.77 29.24 -46.21
C ILE A 13 -6.49 28.63 -45.65
N VAL A 14 -5.97 29.27 -44.61
CA VAL A 14 -4.92 28.73 -43.77
C VAL A 14 -5.46 27.41 -43.22
N LYS A 15 -5.07 26.31 -43.86
CA LYS A 15 -5.32 24.96 -43.36
C LYS A 15 -4.44 24.78 -42.14
N ASP A 16 -4.91 25.23 -40.98
CA ASP A 16 -4.42 24.76 -39.69
C ASP A 16 -4.86 23.30 -39.54
N SER A 17 -4.23 22.43 -40.31
CA SER A 17 -4.28 20.98 -40.14
C SER A 17 -3.33 20.58 -39.03
N ARG A 18 -3.59 21.06 -37.82
CA ARG A 18 -3.11 20.42 -36.60
C ARG A 18 -4.22 19.54 -36.06
N LEU A 19 -4.51 18.45 -36.78
CA LEU A 19 -5.02 17.23 -36.14
C LEU A 19 -3.85 16.66 -35.31
N ALA A 20 -3.46 17.38 -34.26
CA ALA A 20 -2.68 16.82 -33.19
C ALA A 20 -3.59 15.80 -32.53
N SER A 21 -3.25 14.53 -32.74
CA SER A 21 -3.86 13.39 -32.06
C SER A 21 -4.09 13.74 -30.58
N ASN A 22 -5.35 13.99 -30.21
CA ASN A 22 -5.76 14.27 -28.83
C ASN A 22 -5.75 12.95 -28.05
N ALA A 23 -4.58 12.33 -27.96
CA ALA A 23 -4.28 11.48 -26.83
C ALA A 23 -4.04 12.44 -25.65
N VAL A 24 -5.09 12.69 -24.87
CA VAL A 24 -4.99 13.33 -23.56
C VAL A 24 -4.04 12.46 -22.73
N ARG A 25 -2.75 12.79 -22.77
CA ARG A 25 -1.71 12.02 -22.07
C ARG A 25 -1.70 12.54 -20.64
N ALA A 26 -2.21 11.74 -19.71
CA ALA A 26 -2.25 12.07 -18.29
C ALA A 26 -0.90 12.61 -17.81
N CYS A 27 -0.86 13.84 -17.26
CA CYS A 27 0.37 14.39 -16.69
C CYS A 27 0.75 13.57 -15.45
N SER A 28 1.92 12.92 -15.48
CA SER A 28 2.47 12.16 -14.36
C SER A 28 3.51 12.96 -13.55
N ALA A 29 3.56 14.29 -13.72
CA ALA A 29 4.64 15.10 -13.17
C ALA A 29 4.42 15.44 -11.69
N ASP A 30 5.49 15.29 -10.91
CA ASP A 30 5.45 15.18 -9.46
C ASP A 30 5.42 16.52 -8.70
N THR A 31 5.43 17.69 -9.36
CA THR A 31 5.55 18.99 -8.64
C THR A 31 4.81 20.17 -9.31
N THR A 32 4.16 21.00 -8.47
CA THR A 32 3.74 22.41 -8.69
C THR A 32 2.27 22.75 -9.03
N GLY A 33 1.36 21.78 -9.17
CA GLY A 33 -0.07 22.10 -9.46
C GLY A 33 -0.30 22.47 -10.93
N PRO A 34 -1.56 22.58 -11.40
CA PRO A 34 -1.84 22.79 -12.82
C PRO A 34 -1.55 24.23 -13.25
N PRO A 35 -0.81 24.45 -14.34
CA PRO A 35 -0.15 23.45 -15.19
C PRO A 35 1.17 22.93 -14.58
N CYS A 36 1.37 21.60 -14.59
CA CYS A 36 2.65 20.99 -14.20
C CYS A 36 3.79 21.55 -15.07
N THR A 37 5.02 21.69 -14.53
CA THR A 37 6.17 22.31 -15.22
C THR A 37 6.40 21.76 -16.63
N GLU A 38 6.28 20.45 -16.78
CA GLU A 38 6.36 19.75 -18.07
C GLU A 38 5.26 20.16 -19.06
N CYS A 39 4.01 20.31 -18.61
CA CYS A 39 2.91 20.76 -19.46
C CYS A 39 3.02 22.25 -19.82
N ALA A 40 3.52 23.08 -18.89
CA ALA A 40 3.79 24.49 -19.14
C ALA A 40 4.89 24.67 -20.19
N LEU A 41 5.98 23.89 -20.11
CA LEU A 41 7.09 23.91 -21.08
C LEU A 41 6.62 23.52 -22.48
N HIS A 42 5.74 22.53 -22.59
CA HIS A 42 5.26 22.03 -23.88
C HIS A 42 3.98 22.71 -24.40
N ARG A 43 3.44 23.72 -23.69
CA ARG A 43 2.19 24.41 -24.02
C ARG A 43 1.04 23.44 -24.33
N ARG A 44 0.86 22.42 -23.48
CA ARG A 44 -0.23 21.43 -23.58
C ARG A 44 -1.20 21.59 -22.42
N ASP A 45 -2.47 21.24 -22.66
CA ASP A 45 -3.49 21.24 -21.61
C ASP A 45 -3.14 20.22 -20.52
N CYS A 46 -3.03 20.70 -19.28
CA CYS A 46 -2.72 19.88 -18.11
C CYS A 46 -4.03 19.35 -17.51
N VAL A 47 -4.55 18.27 -18.08
CA VAL A 47 -5.71 17.57 -17.53
C VAL A 47 -5.23 16.56 -16.48
N ILE A 48 -5.53 16.84 -15.21
CA ILE A 48 -5.25 15.93 -14.11
C ILE A 48 -6.42 14.95 -14.01
N ASP A 49 -6.18 13.70 -14.39
CA ASP A 49 -7.08 12.61 -14.06
C ASP A 49 -6.86 12.22 -12.59
N GLU A 50 -7.85 12.51 -11.75
CA GLU A 50 -7.82 12.23 -10.31
C GLU A 50 -7.62 10.74 -9.99
N PHE A 51 -8.06 9.84 -10.87
CA PHE A 51 -7.92 8.39 -10.71
C PHE A 51 -6.56 7.86 -11.20
N ALA A 52 -5.91 8.57 -12.14
CA ALA A 52 -4.57 8.23 -12.62
C ALA A 52 -3.44 8.98 -11.88
N ASP A 53 -3.75 9.95 -11.03
CA ASP A 53 -2.76 10.70 -10.24
C ASP A 53 -2.05 9.77 -9.24
N LYS A 54 -0.83 9.37 -9.61
CA LYS A 54 0.04 8.50 -8.80
C LYS A 54 0.29 9.08 -7.41
N ARG A 55 0.24 10.41 -7.21
CA ARG A 55 0.44 11.04 -5.89
C ARG A 55 -0.69 10.74 -4.92
N ARG A 56 -1.95 10.78 -5.35
CA ARG A 56 -3.07 10.40 -4.48
C ARG A 56 -2.99 8.92 -4.11
N LYS A 57 -2.56 8.07 -5.05
CA LYS A 57 -2.31 6.65 -4.76
C LYS A 57 -1.18 6.45 -3.74
N VAL A 58 -0.08 7.21 -3.84
CA VAL A 58 1.06 7.12 -2.89
C VAL A 58 0.70 7.70 -1.53
N ALA A 59 0.04 8.85 -1.46
CA ALA A 59 -0.40 9.45 -0.20
C ALA A 59 -1.42 8.54 0.53
N ALA A 60 -2.41 8.03 -0.19
CA ALA A 60 -3.37 7.07 0.35
C ALA A 60 -2.67 5.77 0.80
N ARG A 61 -1.71 5.26 0.02
CA ARG A 61 -0.94 4.08 0.39
C ARG A 61 -0.10 4.33 1.65
N ARG A 62 0.60 5.46 1.75
CA ARG A 62 1.39 5.81 2.95
C ARG A 62 0.50 5.91 4.19
N ALA A 63 -0.62 6.61 4.09
CA ALA A 63 -1.59 6.69 5.18
C ALA A 63 -2.14 5.31 5.56
N GLN A 64 -2.42 4.45 4.58
CA GLN A 64 -2.88 3.09 4.83
C GLN A 64 -1.79 2.23 5.51
N GLU A 65 -0.54 2.33 5.08
CA GLU A 65 0.60 1.65 5.70
C GLU A 65 0.81 2.12 7.14
N GLU A 66 0.70 3.43 7.39
CA GLU A 66 0.78 4.03 8.73
C GLU A 66 -0.37 3.54 9.64
N LEU A 67 -1.60 3.51 9.15
CA LEU A 67 -2.73 2.99 9.90
C LEU A 67 -2.58 1.51 10.23
N ARG A 68 -2.10 0.69 9.28
CA ARG A 68 -1.81 -0.73 9.52
C ARG A 68 -0.74 -0.90 10.60
N TYR A 69 0.30 -0.06 10.54
CA TYR A 69 1.37 -0.05 11.51
C TYR A 69 0.87 0.26 12.93
N TYR A 70 0.08 1.33 13.10
CA TYR A 70 -0.48 1.68 14.40
C TYR A 70 -1.50 0.65 14.90
N ARG A 71 -2.34 0.10 14.02
CA ARG A 71 -3.27 -0.98 14.39
C ARG A 71 -2.53 -2.20 14.94
N GLY A 72 -1.49 -2.67 14.23
CA GLY A 72 -0.68 -3.79 14.68
C GLY A 72 0.07 -3.51 15.98
N PHE A 73 0.48 -2.26 16.21
CA PHE A 73 1.08 -1.86 17.49
C PHE A 73 0.07 -1.88 18.64
N VAL A 74 -1.14 -1.36 18.45
CA VAL A 74 -2.19 -1.39 19.49
C VAL A 74 -2.57 -2.84 19.83
N GLU A 75 -2.67 -3.72 18.83
CA GLU A 75 -2.91 -5.14 19.06
C GLU A 75 -1.80 -5.80 19.89
N GLN A 76 -0.52 -5.49 19.61
CA GLN A 76 0.61 -5.94 20.42
C GLN A 76 0.57 -5.40 21.85
N LEU A 77 0.26 -4.12 22.03
CA LEU A 77 0.13 -3.50 23.35
C LEU A 77 -0.99 -4.16 24.15
N LEU A 78 -2.15 -4.39 23.54
CA LEU A 78 -3.27 -5.09 24.17
C LEU A 78 -2.89 -6.53 24.54
N LYS A 79 -2.14 -7.24 23.69
CA LYS A 79 -1.65 -8.59 23.98
C LYS A 79 -0.73 -8.57 25.21
N ALA A 80 0.22 -7.63 25.26
CA ALA A 80 1.14 -7.49 26.38
C ALA A 80 0.41 -7.15 27.70
N ILE A 81 -0.67 -6.36 27.65
CA ILE A 81 -1.46 -6.03 28.85
C ILE A 81 -2.35 -7.20 29.29
N ARG A 82 -2.92 -7.96 28.35
CA ARG A 82 -3.86 -9.06 28.67
C ARG A 82 -3.16 -10.31 29.19
N HIS A 83 -1.96 -10.60 28.67
CA HIS A 83 -1.24 -11.84 28.96
C HIS A 83 0.06 -11.63 29.71
N GLY A 84 0.57 -10.40 29.77
CA GLY A 84 1.80 -10.10 30.50
C GLY A 84 1.63 -10.21 32.01
N GLU A 85 2.75 -10.43 32.67
CA GLU A 85 2.82 -10.47 34.13
C GLU A 85 2.47 -9.10 34.73
N GLY A 86 1.96 -9.05 35.96
CA GLY A 86 1.62 -7.79 36.64
C GLY A 86 2.77 -6.78 36.67
N THR A 87 4.00 -7.26 36.88
CA THR A 87 5.24 -6.46 36.86
C THR A 87 5.51 -5.85 35.48
N ASP A 88 5.25 -6.60 34.42
CA ASP A 88 5.39 -6.13 33.04
C ASP A 88 4.35 -5.08 32.69
N VAL A 89 3.09 -5.32 33.08
CA VAL A 89 2.00 -4.36 32.86
C VAL A 89 2.29 -3.04 33.60
N GLU A 90 2.76 -3.11 34.84
CA GLU A 90 3.18 -1.94 35.61
C GLU A 90 4.32 -1.17 34.90
N ALA A 91 5.31 -1.88 34.38
CA ALA A 91 6.40 -1.27 33.62
C ALA A 91 5.90 -0.60 32.32
N ILE A 92 5.00 -1.23 31.56
CA ILE A 92 4.36 -0.62 30.38
C ILE A 92 3.66 0.69 30.79
N VAL A 93 2.85 0.65 31.85
CA VAL A 93 2.10 1.82 32.32
C VAL A 93 3.04 2.93 32.80
N ALA A 94 4.13 2.60 33.49
CA ALA A 94 5.13 3.55 33.94
C ALA A 94 5.80 4.28 32.77
N VAL A 95 6.17 3.56 31.71
CA VAL A 95 6.77 4.14 30.49
C VAL A 95 5.79 5.04 29.75
N ILE A 96 4.50 4.65 29.67
CA ILE A 96 3.48 5.51 29.06
C ILE A 96 3.31 6.80 29.88
N ARG A 97 3.27 6.69 31.21
CA ARG A 97 3.09 7.83 32.12
C ARG A 97 4.29 8.78 32.17
N SER A 98 5.50 8.30 31.85
CA SER A 98 6.68 9.18 31.76
C SER A 98 6.67 10.10 30.53
N GLY A 99 5.68 9.94 29.63
CA GLY A 99 5.61 10.70 28.38
C GLY A 99 6.59 10.19 27.31
N ALA A 100 6.98 8.92 27.40
CA ALA A 100 7.86 8.30 26.41
C ALA A 100 7.26 8.37 24.99
N SER A 101 8.14 8.40 23.99
CA SER A 101 7.75 8.37 22.59
C SER A 101 7.08 7.04 22.21
N HIS A 102 6.29 7.05 21.14
CA HIS A 102 5.66 5.83 20.61
C HIS A 102 6.68 4.74 20.26
N ASP A 103 7.88 5.11 19.83
CA ASP A 103 8.93 4.16 19.47
C ASP A 103 9.55 3.49 20.70
N GLU A 104 9.76 4.24 21.79
CA GLU A 104 10.22 3.71 23.08
C GLU A 104 9.17 2.76 23.69
N ILE A 105 7.90 3.17 23.72
CA ILE A 105 6.80 2.33 24.21
C ILE A 105 6.75 1.02 23.39
N ARG A 106 6.90 1.10 22.06
CA ARG A 106 6.90 -0.07 21.18
C ARG A 106 8.08 -1.00 21.44
N ALA A 107 9.26 -0.46 21.70
CA ALA A 107 10.45 -1.26 22.02
C ALA A 107 10.23 -2.08 23.30
N VAL A 108 9.68 -1.44 24.34
CA VAL A 108 9.36 -2.09 25.63
C VAL A 108 8.32 -3.20 25.45
N VAL A 109 7.19 -2.89 24.80
CA VAL A 109 6.12 -3.88 24.53
C VAL A 109 6.64 -5.10 23.76
N ARG A 110 7.48 -4.87 22.75
CA ARG A 110 8.08 -5.96 21.97
C ARG A 110 9.05 -6.81 22.80
N GLY A 111 9.79 -6.19 23.72
CA GLY A 111 10.66 -6.91 24.65
C GLY A 111 9.87 -7.89 25.52
N PHE A 112 8.72 -7.45 26.02
CA PHE A 112 7.84 -8.26 26.86
C PHE A 112 7.22 -9.43 26.09
N LEU A 113 6.62 -9.18 24.92
CA LEU A 113 6.04 -10.24 24.08
C LEU A 113 7.04 -11.31 23.62
N LYS A 114 8.33 -10.98 23.54
CA LYS A 114 9.38 -11.97 23.20
C LYS A 114 9.73 -12.90 24.35
N ARG A 115 9.55 -12.47 25.61
CA ARG A 115 9.79 -13.32 26.79
C ARG A 115 8.67 -14.33 26.94
N ASP A 116 7.43 -13.91 26.70
CA ASP A 116 6.25 -14.78 26.74
C ASP A 116 6.33 -15.92 25.71
N ALA A 117 6.89 -15.64 24.53
CA ALA A 117 7.04 -16.63 23.45
C ALA A 117 8.13 -17.70 23.72
N LYS A 118 9.02 -17.49 24.68
CA LYS A 118 10.09 -18.46 25.02
C LYS A 118 9.69 -19.47 26.09
N GLY A 119 8.48 -19.37 26.64
CA GLY A 119 8.00 -20.27 27.70
C GLY A 119 7.49 -21.64 27.23
N GLU A 120 7.43 -21.91 25.91
CA GLU A 120 6.74 -23.09 25.36
C GLU A 120 7.66 -24.08 24.61
N ASP A 121 8.96 -23.81 24.46
CA ASP A 121 9.90 -24.64 23.66
C ASP A 121 10.75 -25.64 24.49
N ASP A 122 10.59 -25.73 25.82
CA ASP A 122 11.30 -26.73 26.66
C ASP A 122 10.35 -27.86 27.09
N MET A 123 9.96 -28.70 26.12
CA MET A 123 9.50 -30.07 26.41
C MET A 123 10.53 -31.06 25.85
N PRO A 124 11.36 -31.71 26.69
CA PRO A 124 12.17 -32.82 26.23
C PRO A 124 11.25 -33.99 25.87
N ASP A 125 11.17 -34.24 24.56
CA ASP A 125 10.55 -35.43 23.98
C ASP A 125 11.27 -36.67 24.52
N GLY A 126 10.60 -37.39 25.40
CA GLY A 126 11.19 -38.47 26.17
C GLY A 126 10.14 -39.50 26.55
N LEU A 127 9.88 -40.44 25.62
CA LEU A 127 9.90 -41.90 25.86
C LEU A 127 9.43 -42.64 24.60
N GLY A 128 10.38 -43.31 23.94
CA GLY A 128 10.07 -44.35 22.96
C GLY A 128 9.86 -45.71 23.63
N GLN A 129 8.93 -46.51 23.11
CA GLN A 129 9.17 -47.83 22.48
C GLN A 129 7.85 -48.62 22.32
N GLY A 130 7.58 -49.02 21.07
CA GLY A 130 7.06 -50.33 20.67
C GLY A 130 5.60 -50.68 20.99
N THR A 131 4.76 -50.81 19.95
CA THR A 131 4.38 -52.15 19.45
C THR A 131 3.89 -52.02 18.00
N GLU A 132 4.35 -52.97 17.20
CA GLU A 132 3.93 -53.26 15.84
C GLU A 132 2.44 -53.61 15.80
N THR A 133 1.69 -53.07 14.85
CA THR A 133 0.65 -53.83 14.13
C THR A 133 0.55 -53.30 12.70
N ASP A 134 0.97 -54.18 11.79
CA ASP A 134 0.54 -54.28 10.41
C ASP A 134 -0.98 -54.17 10.28
N ASP A 135 -1.49 -53.33 9.38
CA ASP A 135 -2.60 -53.71 8.49
C ASP A 135 -2.91 -52.63 7.43
N THR A 136 -2.53 -52.96 6.19
CA THR A 136 -3.39 -53.00 5.00
C THR A 136 -4.47 -51.93 4.75
N SER A 137 -4.36 -51.35 3.54
CA SER A 137 -5.43 -51.00 2.58
C SER A 137 -6.02 -49.57 2.52
N LYS A 138 -5.81 -49.03 1.29
CA LYS A 138 -6.78 -48.42 0.36
C LYS A 138 -7.04 -46.92 0.45
N ASP A 139 -6.42 -46.23 -0.51
CA ASP A 139 -7.09 -45.41 -1.53
C ASP A 139 -8.54 -45.06 -1.24
N LEU A 140 -8.82 -43.77 -1.03
CA LEU A 140 -9.95 -43.08 -1.63
C LEU A 140 -9.63 -41.58 -1.70
N THR A 141 -9.53 -41.06 -2.92
CA THR A 141 -9.58 -39.62 -3.24
C THR A 141 -10.97 -39.06 -2.95
N PRO A 142 -11.08 -37.80 -2.51
CA PRO A 142 -12.32 -37.05 -2.71
C PRO A 142 -12.06 -35.81 -3.57
N GLU A 143 -12.23 -35.96 -4.88
CA GLU A 143 -12.55 -34.86 -5.79
C GLU A 143 -14.08 -34.72 -5.77
N SER A 144 -14.62 -33.76 -5.02
CA SER A 144 -16.05 -33.42 -5.10
C SER A 144 -16.27 -31.97 -4.70
N TRP A 145 -16.18 -31.08 -5.70
CA TRP A 145 -16.77 -29.75 -5.65
C TRP A 145 -17.53 -29.56 -6.96
N SER A 146 -18.86 -29.75 -6.88
CA SER A 146 -19.82 -29.23 -7.86
C SER A 146 -20.16 -27.78 -7.53
#